data_AF-A0A960QZ87-F1
#
_entry.id   AF-A0A960QZ87-F1
#
_cell.length_a   1.000
_cell.length_b   1.000
_cell.length_c   1.000
_cell.angle_alpha   90.00
_cell.angle_beta   90.00
_cell.angle_gamma   90.00
#
_symmetry.space_group_name_H-M   'P 1'
#
loop_
_entity.id
_entity.type
_entity.pdbx_description
1 polymer ?
#
loop_
_entity_poly.entity_id
_entity_poly.type
_entity_poly.pdbx_seq_one_letter_code
_entity_poly.pdbx_strand_id
1 'polypeptide(L)'
;MACKKATLMVLLALLVGCGGINQHGTRQGARPVAETDTLPGRADEVAIWVNRHDPNRSVIIGNDKDRMGGLYVYDLRGKFVHRSPYLNEP
;
A
#
# COMPACT_ATOMS: atom_id res chain seq x y z
N MET A 1 7.60 -48.97 37.97
CA MET A 1 8.39 -48.42 36.83
C MET A 1 7.55 -48.03 35.61
N ALA A 2 6.22 -48.16 35.62
CA ALA A 2 5.35 -47.75 34.50
C ALA A 2 4.99 -46.24 34.50
N CYS A 3 4.95 -45.60 35.68
CA CYS A 3 4.53 -44.21 35.83
C CYS A 3 5.50 -43.19 35.18
N LYS A 4 6.83 -43.42 35.27
CA LYS A 4 7.84 -42.54 34.64
C LYS A 4 7.87 -42.62 33.10
N LYS A 5 7.52 -43.78 32.53
CA LYS A 5 7.49 -43.98 31.06
C LYS A 5 6.31 -43.25 30.43
N ALA A 6 5.16 -43.23 31.12
CA ALA A 6 3.98 -42.47 30.70
C ALA A 6 4.24 -40.95 30.71
N THR A 7 4.96 -40.43 31.71
CA THR A 7 5.33 -39.00 31.78
C THR A 7 6.23 -38.57 30.60
N LEU A 8 7.15 -39.43 30.17
CA LEU A 8 8.07 -39.12 29.06
C LEU A 8 7.37 -39.10 27.69
N MET A 9 6.37 -39.94 27.48
CA MET A 9 5.57 -39.94 26.24
C MET A 9 4.65 -38.72 26.12
N VAL A 10 4.09 -38.23 27.23
CA VAL A 10 3.24 -37.02 27.24
C VAL A 10 4.05 -35.76 26.92
N LEU A 11 5.29 -35.66 27.41
CA LEU A 11 6.16 -34.51 27.13
C LEU A 11 6.57 -34.43 25.65
N LEU A 12 6.73 -35.57 24.96
CA LEU A 12 7.13 -35.62 23.56
C LEU A 12 5.98 -35.22 22.61
N ALA A 13 4.73 -35.52 22.98
CA ALA A 13 3.56 -35.13 22.18
C ALA A 13 3.28 -33.62 22.22
N LEU A 14 3.67 -32.93 23.29
CA LEU A 14 3.51 -31.48 23.45
C LEU A 14 4.46 -30.65 22.55
N LEU A 15 5.52 -31.25 22.01
CA LEU A 15 6.49 -30.56 21.14
C LEU A 15 6.07 -30.51 19.67
N VAL A 16 5.03 -31.25 19.25
CA VAL A 16 4.58 -31.34 17.85
C VAL A 16 3.37 -30.42 17.57
N GLY A 17 2.84 -29.74 18.59
CA GLY A 17 1.56 -29.01 18.51
C GLY A 17 1.59 -27.60 17.88
N CYS A 18 2.76 -27.01 17.61
CA CYS A 18 2.87 -25.65 17.06
C CYS A 18 3.41 -25.62 15.63
N GLY A 19 2.86 -26.47 14.77
CA GLY A 19 2.94 -26.31 13.31
C GLY A 19 1.69 -25.62 12.79
N GLY A 20 1.37 -24.43 13.32
CA GLY A 20 0.26 -23.63 12.82
C GLY A 20 0.49 -23.33 11.34
N ILE A 21 -0.34 -23.93 10.49
CA ILE A 21 -0.30 -23.75 9.04
C ILE A 21 -0.61 -22.26 8.80
N ASN A 22 0.41 -21.47 8.49
CA ASN A 22 0.25 -20.09 8.02
C ASN A 22 -0.38 -20.14 6.61
N GLN A 23 -1.68 -20.42 6.57
CA GLN A 23 -2.53 -20.38 5.37
C GLN A 23 -3.01 -18.96 5.06
N HIS A 24 -2.29 -17.93 5.54
CA HIS A 24 -2.19 -16.73 4.71
C HIS A 24 -1.23 -17.07 3.58
N GLY A 25 -1.74 -17.83 2.61
CA GLY A 25 -1.16 -17.83 1.27
C GLY A 25 -0.97 -16.37 0.93
N THR A 26 0.28 -15.97 0.72
CA THR A 26 0.61 -14.64 0.26
C THR A 26 -0.06 -14.50 -1.10
N ARG A 27 -1.30 -13.99 -1.12
CA ARG A 27 -1.85 -13.40 -2.33
C ARG A 27 -0.86 -12.30 -2.64
N GLN A 28 0.06 -12.58 -3.56
CA GLN A 28 0.90 -11.55 -4.15
C GLN A 28 -0.10 -10.58 -4.78
N GLY A 29 -0.36 -9.49 -4.08
CA GLY A 29 -1.25 -8.45 -4.55
C GLY A 29 -0.72 -7.87 -5.86
N ALA A 30 -1.59 -7.24 -6.63
CA ALA A 30 -1.14 -6.45 -7.76
C ALA A 30 -0.06 -5.46 -7.27
N ARG A 31 1.08 -5.45 -7.97
CA ARG A 31 2.14 -4.46 -7.73
C ARG A 31 1.85 -3.24 -8.60
N PRO A 32 2.06 -2.02 -8.08
CA PRO A 32 1.97 -0.83 -8.91
C PRO A 32 3.00 -0.92 -10.05
N VAL A 33 2.58 -0.52 -11.26
CA VAL A 33 3.47 -0.43 -12.43
C VAL A 33 4.21 0.91 -12.49
N ALA A 34 3.72 1.90 -11.74
CA ALA A 34 4.31 3.23 -11.56
C ALA A 34 3.78 3.83 -10.25
N GLU A 35 4.53 4.79 -9.71
CA GLU A 35 4.17 5.59 -8.54
C GLU A 35 4.44 7.05 -8.87
N THR A 36 3.65 7.97 -8.31
CA THR A 36 3.89 9.39 -8.50
C THR A 36 5.14 9.85 -7.77
N ASP A 37 5.76 10.92 -8.25
CA ASP A 37 6.75 11.65 -7.47
C ASP A 37 6.13 12.06 -6.11
N THR A 38 6.96 12.08 -5.08
CA THR A 38 6.50 12.27 -3.69
C THR A 38 5.97 13.68 -3.47
N LEU A 39 4.83 13.79 -2.79
CA LEU A 39 4.33 15.08 -2.32
C LEU A 39 5.21 15.64 -1.19
N PRO A 40 5.31 16.97 -1.06
CA PRO A 40 5.97 17.57 0.10
C PRO A 40 5.24 17.23 1.42
N GLY A 41 3.91 17.21 1.39
CA GLY A 41 3.06 16.91 2.51
C GLY A 41 2.40 15.53 2.43
N ARG A 42 1.08 15.50 2.55
CA ARG A 42 0.30 14.28 2.75
C ARG A 42 -0.66 14.01 1.60
N ALA A 43 -0.40 12.92 0.86
CA ALA A 43 -1.36 12.39 -0.12
C ALA A 43 -2.62 11.87 0.58
N ASP A 44 -3.80 12.12 -0.02
CA ASP A 44 -5.08 11.60 0.50
C ASP A 44 -6.03 11.16 -0.64
N GLU A 45 -6.36 12.07 -1.55
CA GLU A 45 -7.36 11.88 -2.60
C GLU A 45 -6.74 11.93 -4.01
N VAL A 46 -7.39 11.26 -4.96
CA VAL A 46 -6.95 11.17 -6.35
C VAL A 46 -8.10 11.22 -7.34
N ALA A 47 -7.87 11.89 -8.47
CA ALA A 47 -8.70 11.90 -9.65
C ALA A 47 -7.86 11.61 -10.91
N ILE A 48 -8.49 11.08 -11.95
CA ILE A 48 -7.88 10.89 -13.26
C ILE A 48 -8.62 11.78 -14.26
N TRP A 49 -7.89 12.66 -14.94
CA TRP A 49 -8.43 13.40 -16.07
C TRP A 49 -8.03 12.71 -17.38
N VAL A 50 -9.02 12.24 -18.12
CA VAL A 50 -8.81 11.56 -19.40
C VAL A 50 -8.81 12.57 -20.54
N ASN A 51 -7.69 12.64 -21.26
CA ASN A 51 -7.65 13.37 -22.53
C ASN A 51 -8.29 12.51 -23.62
N ARG A 52 -9.50 12.89 -24.07
CA ARG A 52 -10.25 12.13 -25.09
C ARG A 52 -9.63 12.13 -26.48
N HIS A 53 -8.78 13.11 -26.81
CA HIS A 53 -8.13 13.18 -28.12
C HIS A 53 -6.83 12.36 -28.16
N ASP A 54 -6.09 12.34 -27.04
CA ASP A 54 -4.87 11.56 -26.89
C ASP A 54 -4.79 10.98 -25.47
N PRO A 55 -5.24 9.73 -25.27
CA PRO A 55 -5.26 9.11 -23.95
C PRO A 55 -3.89 9.01 -23.27
N ASN A 56 -2.79 8.99 -24.04
CA ASN A 56 -1.43 8.97 -23.48
C ASN A 56 -1.04 10.30 -22.82
N ARG A 57 -1.81 11.36 -23.06
CA ARG A 57 -1.67 12.69 -22.44
C ARG A 57 -2.68 12.94 -21.32
N SER A 58 -3.33 11.88 -20.83
CA SER A 58 -4.13 11.94 -19.60
C SER A 58 -3.24 12.23 -18.39
N VAL A 59 -3.83 12.71 -17.31
CA VAL A 59 -3.09 13.06 -16.09
C VAL A 59 -3.76 12.51 -14.85
N ILE A 60 -2.94 12.27 -13.83
CA ILE A 60 -3.38 11.97 -12.47
C ILE A 60 -3.35 13.28 -11.69
N ILE A 61 -4.42 13.56 -10.93
CA ILE A 61 -4.53 14.75 -10.09
C ILE A 61 -4.70 14.27 -8.66
N GLY A 62 -3.72 14.54 -7.80
CA GLY A 62 -3.79 14.25 -6.36
C GLY A 62 -3.85 15.53 -5.55
N ASN A 63 -4.38 15.47 -4.32
CA ASN A 63 -4.23 16.57 -3.36
C ASN A 63 -3.11 16.31 -2.34
N ASP A 64 -2.44 17.39 -1.96
CA ASP A 64 -1.62 17.47 -0.76
C ASP A 64 -2.49 18.07 0.35
N LYS A 65 -2.86 17.25 1.33
CA LYS A 65 -3.79 17.60 2.42
C LYS A 65 -3.05 18.09 3.66
N ASP A 66 -2.16 19.04 3.41
CA ASP A 66 -1.47 19.84 4.42
C ASP A 66 -1.86 21.31 4.27
N ARG A 67 -1.58 22.11 5.32
CA ARG A 67 -1.97 23.52 5.39
C ARG A 67 -1.41 24.37 4.23
N MET A 68 -0.22 24.00 3.73
CA MET A 68 0.43 24.60 2.57
C MET A 68 0.35 23.67 1.34
N GLY A 69 -0.69 22.85 1.29
CA GLY A 69 -0.96 21.88 0.23
C GLY A 69 -1.89 22.44 -0.84
N GLY A 70 -2.07 21.66 -1.90
CA GLY A 70 -2.89 22.01 -3.07
C GLY A 70 -3.03 20.82 -4.01
N LEU A 71 -3.48 21.06 -5.24
CA LEU A 71 -3.58 20.02 -6.26
C LEU A 71 -2.25 19.86 -6.98
N TYR A 72 -1.85 18.61 -7.19
CA TYR A 72 -0.66 18.22 -7.94
C TYR A 72 -1.08 17.37 -9.14
N VAL A 73 -0.54 17.72 -10.30
CA VAL A 73 -0.79 17.07 -11.57
C VAL A 73 0.43 16.25 -11.96
N TYR A 74 0.21 14.99 -12.28
CA TYR A 74 1.24 14.04 -12.71
C TYR A 74 0.90 13.46 -14.07
N ASP A 75 1.92 13.14 -14.86
CA ASP A 75 1.75 12.31 -16.04
C ASP A 75 1.45 10.84 -15.67
N LEU A 76 1.14 10.00 -16.66
CA LEU A 76 0.82 8.58 -16.44
C LEU A 76 2.02 7.73 -15.97
N ARG A 77 3.23 8.27 -16.00
CA ARG A 77 4.45 7.65 -15.44
C ARG A 77 4.71 8.12 -14.02
N GLY A 78 3.83 8.97 -13.47
CA GLY A 78 3.93 9.52 -12.13
C GLY A 78 4.79 10.78 -12.02
N LYS A 79 5.26 11.37 -13.12
CA LYS A 79 6.13 12.56 -13.05
C LYS A 79 5.35 13.83 -12.84
N PHE A 80 5.85 14.67 -11.93
CA PHE A 80 5.27 15.98 -11.65
C PHE A 80 5.22 16.84 -12.92
N VAL A 81 4.04 17.41 -13.20
CA VAL A 81 3.79 18.31 -14.32
C VAL A 81 3.50 19.72 -13.83
N HIS A 82 2.59 19.86 -12.86
CA HIS A 82 2.15 21.17 -12.38
C HIS A 82 1.51 21.07 -10.99
N ARG A 83 1.37 22.22 -10.31
CA ARG A 83 0.57 22.34 -9.09
C ARG A 83 -0.30 23.59 -9.10
N SER A 84 -1.43 23.52 -8.42
CA SER A 84 -2.22 24.71 -8.10
C SER A 84 -1.49 25.59 -7.08
N PRO A 85 -1.96 26.83 -6.87
CA PRO A 85 -1.69 27.55 -5.62
C PRO A 85 -2.16 26.75 -4.40
N TYR A 86 -1.72 27.16 -3.21
CA TYR A 86 -2.15 26.53 -1.97
C TYR A 86 -3.66 26.69 -1.77
N LEU A 87 -4.33 25.59 -1.47
CA LEU A 87 -5.77 25.58 -1.23
C LEU A 87 -6.12 25.97 0.21
N ASN A 88 -5.12 26.02 1.11
CA ASN A 88 -5.28 26.31 2.53
C ASN A 88 -6.42 25.48 3.13
N GLU A 89 -6.42 24.17 2.86
CA GLU A 89 -7.41 23.30 3.46
C GLU A 89 -7.25 23.36 5.00
N PRO A 90 -8.38 23.51 5.73
CA PRO A 90 -8.37 23.71 7.18
C PRO A 90 -7.88 22.48 7.95
#